data_AF-A0A8S3DM45-F1
#
_entry.id   AF-A0A8S3DM45-F1
#
_cell.length_a   1.000
_cell.length_b   1.000
_cell.length_c   1.000
_cell.angle_alpha   90.00
_cell.angle_beta   90.00
_cell.angle_gamma   90.00
#
_symmetry.space_group_name_H-M   'P 1'
#
loop_
_entity.id
_entity.type
_entity.pdbx_description
1 polymer ?
#
loop_
_entity_poly.entity_id
_entity_poly.type
_entity_poly.pdbx_seq_one_letter_code
_entity_poly.pdbx_strand_id
1 'polypeptide(L)' 'MIQSADVGVGIVGKEGKQASLAADFSINQFSYLSRLLLVHGRNSYK' A
#
# COMPACT_ATOMS: atom_id res chain seq x y z
N MET A 1 -0.02 10.32 8.97
CA MET A 1 -0.82 10.06 7.74
C MET A 1 -0.52 8.70 7.13
N ILE A 2 0.73 8.37 6.73
CA ILE A 2 1.12 6.99 6.37
C ILE A 2 1.72 6.25 7.57
N GLN A 3 2.75 6.82 8.19
CA GLN A 3 3.44 6.21 9.36
C GLN A 3 2.61 6.19 10.65
N SER A 4 1.49 6.91 10.67
CA SER A 4 0.59 6.97 11.84
C SER A 4 -0.57 5.98 11.73
N ALA A 5 -0.70 5.30 10.58
CA ALA A 5 -1.75 4.32 10.35
C ALA A 5 -1.25 2.93 10.78
N ASP A 6 -2.18 2.03 11.11
CA ASP A 6 -1.84 0.64 11.42
C ASP A 6 -1.28 -0.10 10.19
N VAL A 7 -1.70 0.31 8.99
CA VAL A 7 -1.16 -0.16 7.72
C VAL A 7 -1.05 1.01 6.75
N GLY A 8 0.19 1.33 6.34
CA GLY A 8 0.50 2.33 5.33
C GLY A 8 0.61 1.71 3.94
N VAL A 9 -0.12 2.26 2.95
CA VAL A 9 0.02 1.89 1.54
C VAL A 9 0.45 3.10 0.71
N GLY A 10 1.65 3.03 0.14
CA GLY A 10 2.23 4.08 -0.70
C GLY A 10 2.06 3.78 -2.19
N ILE A 11 1.71 4.79 -2.98
CA ILE A 11 1.67 4.68 -4.45
C ILE A 11 3.00 5.19 -5.01
N VAL A 12 3.62 4.38 -5.88
CA VAL A 12 4.91 4.72 -6.51
C VAL A 12 4.72 5.87 -7.50
N GLY A 13 5.32 7.03 -7.18
CA GLY A 13 5.36 8.17 -8.08
C GLY A 13 6.44 8.02 -9.15
N LYS A 14 6.23 8.66 -10.31
CA LYS A 14 7.21 8.68 -11.42
C LYS A 14 8.45 9.51 -11.07
N GLU A 15 8.26 10.59 -10.32
CA GLU A 15 9.31 11.59 -10.01
C GLU A 15 9.80 11.49 -8.56
N GLY A 16 9.06 10.78 -7.70
CA GLY A 16 9.37 10.70 -6.28
C GLY A 16 8.72 9.48 -5.64
N LYS A 17 9.42 8.90 -4.66
CA LYS A 17 9.00 7.66 -3.98
C LYS A 17 8.83 7.83 -2.48
N GLN A 18 8.79 9.06 -1.96
CA GLN A 18 8.78 9.30 -0.51
C GLN A 18 7.62 8.60 0.20
N ALA A 19 6.40 8.65 -0.38
CA ALA A 19 5.24 7.95 0.17
C ALA A 19 5.40 6.41 0.14
N SER A 20 5.97 5.86 -0.93
CA SER A 20 6.26 4.43 -1.06
C SER A 20 7.36 3.96 -0.11
N LEU A 21 8.41 4.76 0.07
CA LEU A 21 9.53 4.47 0.98
C LEU A 21 9.10 4.53 2.45
N ALA A 22 8.09 5.34 2.77
CA ALA A 22 7.57 5.49 4.12
C ALA A 22 6.40 4.54 4.46
N ALA A 23 5.98 3.67 3.53
CA ALA A 23 4.82 2.79 3.66
C ALA A 23 5.21 1.31 3.83
N ASP A 24 4.32 0.52 4.43
CA ASP A 24 4.50 -0.93 4.60
C ASP A 24 4.34 -1.67 3.26
N PHE A 25 3.40 -1.21 2.43
CA PHE A 25 3.17 -1.73 1.09
C PHE A 25 3.32 -0.63 0.04
N SER A 26 3.93 -0.99 -1.09
CA SER A 26 4.05 -0.11 -2.25
C SER A 26 3.32 -0.69 -3.45
N ILE A 27 2.44 0.09 -4.07
CA ILE A 27 1.69 -0.30 -5.28
C ILE A 27 1.90 0.72 -6.41
N ASN A 28 1.85 0.28 -7.66
CA ASN A 28 2.07 1.18 -8.81
C ASN A 28 0.85 2.04 -9.15
N GLN A 29 -0.36 1.62 -8.77
CA GLN A 29 -1.60 2.34 -9.05
C GLN A 29 -2.68 1.96 -8.04
N PHE A 30 -3.59 2.90 -7.76
CA PHE A 30 -4.63 2.72 -6.73
C PHE A 30 -5.55 1.51 -6.97
N SER A 31 -5.82 1.15 -8.23
CA SER A 31 -6.69 0.00 -8.55
C SER A 31 -6.17 -1.33 -8.01
N TYR A 32 -4.86 -1.46 -7.75
CA TYR A 32 -4.26 -2.65 -7.13
C TYR A 32 -4.56 -2.79 -5.64
N LEU A 33 -5.00 -1.72 -4.97
CA LEU A 33 -5.41 -1.76 -3.57
C LEU A 33 -6.55 -2.75 -3.34
N SER A 34 -7.49 -2.85 -4.29
CA SER A 34 -8.62 -3.79 -4.20
C SER A 34 -8.15 -5.24 -4.09
N ARG A 35 -7.21 -5.66 -4.95
CA ARG A 35 -6.61 -7.01 -4.90
C ARG A 35 -5.77 -7.19 -3.63
N LEU A 36 -5.02 -6.17 -3.22
CA LEU A 36 -4.21 -6.19 -1.99
C LEU A 36 -5.08 -6.50 -0.76
N LEU A 37 -6.19 -5.79 -0.60
CA LEU A 37 -7.05 -5.97 0.57
C LEU A 37 -7.95 -7.22 0.47
N LEU A 38 -8.63 -7.39 -0.65
CA LEU A 38 -9.70 -8.40 -0.76
C LEU A 38 -9.18 -9.82 -0.97
N VAL A 39 -8.02 -9.98 -1.62
CA VAL A 39 -7.41 -11.30 -1.84
C VAL A 39 -6.31 -11.53 -0.81
N HIS A 40 -5.27 -10.70 -0.80
CA HIS A 40 -4.12 -10.92 0.07
C HIS A 40 -4.48 -10.68 1.54
N GLY A 41 -5.15 -9.57 1.87
CA GLY A 41 -5.62 -9.29 3.23
C GLY A 41 -6.52 -10.39 3.80
N ARG A 42 -7.51 -10.85 3.03
CA ARG A 42 -8.39 -11.97 3.45
C ARG A 42 -7.62 -13.28 3.67
N ASN A 43 -6.67 -13.60 2.79
CA ASN A 43 -5.90 -14.83 2.88
C ASN A 43 -4.88 -14.80 4.03
N SER A 44 -4.33 -13.64 4.37
CA SER A 44 -3.37 -13.48 5.47
C SER A 44 -4.05 -13.39 6.84
N TYR A 45 -5.32 -12.98 6.91
CA TYR A 45 -6.09 -12.95 8.16
C TYR A 45 -6.58 -14.33 8.60
N LYS A 46 -6.82 -15.23 7.64
CA LYS A 46 -7.18 -16.63 7.92
C LYS A 46 -5.96 -17.44 8.30
#